data_AF-K1SJW2-F1
#
_entry.id   AF-K1SJW2-F1
#
_cell.length_a   1.000
_cell.length_b   1.000
_cell.length_c   1.000
_cell.angle_alpha   90.00
_cell.angle_beta   90.00
_cell.angle_gamma   90.00
#
_symmetry.space_group_name_H-M   'P 1'
#
loop_
_entity.id
_entity.type
_entity.pdbx_description
1 polymer ?
#
loop_
_entity_poly.entity_id
_entity_poly.type
_entity_poly.pdbx_seq_one_letter_code
_entity_poly.pdbx_strand_id
1 'polypeptide(L)'
;MSSFVADKIVMDGLTYDDVLLIPAYSEVLPKQVELKTKFSRNIELNVPFVTAAMDTVTEASMAIAIAREGGIGVIHKNMTIEEQA
;
A
#
# COMPACT_ATOMS: atom_id res chain seq x y z
N MET A 1 39.38 -22.06 -0.97
CA MET A 1 39.29 -20.66 -0.53
C MET A 1 37.88 -20.19 -0.88
N SER A 2 36.94 -20.38 0.05
CA SER A 2 35.55 -19.93 -0.13
C SER A 2 35.55 -18.40 -0.20
N SER A 3 34.90 -17.86 -1.23
CA SER A 3 34.82 -16.41 -1.46
C SER A 3 33.95 -15.79 -0.37
N PHE A 4 34.53 -14.93 0.47
CA PHE A 4 33.87 -14.15 1.51
C PHE A 4 32.64 -13.35 1.03
N VAL A 5 32.53 -13.12 -0.28
CA VAL A 5 31.40 -12.42 -0.92
C VAL A 5 30.19 -13.34 -1.11
N ALA A 6 30.42 -14.64 -1.40
CA ALA A 6 29.35 -15.59 -1.66
C ALA A 6 28.49 -15.87 -0.41
N ASP A 7 29.09 -15.78 0.80
CA ASP A 7 28.38 -16.00 2.06
C ASP A 7 27.61 -14.77 2.57
N LYS A 8 27.76 -13.59 1.92
CA LYS A 8 27.08 -12.33 2.32
C LYS A 8 25.81 -12.04 1.53
N ILE A 9 25.71 -12.48 0.28
CA ILE A 9 24.54 -12.23 -0.56
C ILE A 9 23.66 -13.47 -0.50
N VAL A 10 22.57 -13.38 0.25
CA VAL A 10 21.68 -14.52 0.55
C VAL A 10 20.74 -14.83 -0.61
N MET A 11 20.30 -13.82 -1.37
CA MET A 11 19.45 -13.96 -2.55
C MET A 11 19.39 -12.65 -3.35
N ASP A 12 18.92 -12.76 -4.60
CA ASP A 12 18.57 -11.61 -5.43
C ASP A 12 17.20 -11.04 -5.00
N GLY A 13 17.05 -9.71 -5.11
CA GLY A 13 15.78 -9.01 -4.90
C GLY A 13 15.24 -8.46 -6.21
N LEU A 14 13.93 -8.60 -6.44
CA LEU A 14 13.24 -8.07 -7.62
C LEU A 14 12.42 -6.83 -7.25
N THR A 15 12.42 -5.82 -8.12
CA THR A 15 11.51 -4.66 -8.09
C THR A 15 10.39 -4.80 -9.12
N TYR A 16 9.47 -3.82 -9.17
CA TYR A 16 8.33 -3.84 -10.08
C TYR A 16 8.74 -3.89 -11.56
N ASP A 17 9.80 -3.17 -11.94
CA ASP A 17 10.27 -3.10 -13.33
C ASP A 17 10.97 -4.39 -13.80
N ASP A 18 11.29 -5.31 -12.89
CA ASP A 18 11.94 -6.58 -13.22
C ASP A 18 10.94 -7.66 -13.66
N VAL A 19 9.63 -7.45 -13.47
CA VAL A 19 8.62 -8.50 -13.60
C VAL A 19 7.38 -8.06 -14.37
N LEU A 20 6.70 -9.03 -14.97
CA LEU A 20 5.37 -8.85 -15.59
C LEU A 20 4.41 -9.91 -15.05
N LEU A 21 3.13 -9.54 -14.95
CA LEU A 21 2.07 -10.51 -14.69
C LEU A 21 1.81 -11.33 -15.96
N ILE A 22 1.87 -12.65 -15.86
CA ILE A 22 1.54 -13.55 -16.96
C ILE A 22 0.01 -13.61 -17.09
N PRO A 23 -0.57 -13.33 -18.27
CA PRO A 23 -2.01 -13.47 -18.50
C PRO A 23 -2.49 -14.90 -18.24
N ALA A 24 -3.68 -15.03 -17.67
CA ALA A 24 -4.34 -16.31 -17.42
C ALA A 24 -5.78 -16.30 -17.93
N TYR A 25 -6.37 -17.49 -18.09
CA TYR A 25 -7.79 -17.61 -18.39
C TYR A 25 -8.64 -16.94 -17.30
N SER A 26 -9.65 -16.17 -17.69
CA SER A 26 -10.55 -15.46 -16.78
C SER A 26 -12.00 -15.67 -17.19
N GLU A 27 -12.83 -16.01 -16.23
CA GLU A 27 -14.30 -15.99 -16.34
C GLU A 27 -14.91 -14.72 -15.74
N VAL A 28 -14.08 -13.85 -15.14
CA VAL A 28 -14.52 -12.65 -14.42
C VAL A 28 -14.28 -11.41 -15.28
N LEU A 29 -15.30 -10.55 -15.39
CA LEU A 29 -15.16 -9.25 -16.01
C LEU A 29 -14.59 -8.23 -15.01
N PRO A 30 -13.80 -7.23 -15.44
CA PRO A 30 -13.23 -6.23 -14.53
C PRO A 30 -14.26 -5.52 -13.63
N LYS A 31 -15.49 -5.29 -14.11
CA LYS A 31 -16.56 -4.67 -13.31
C LYS A 31 -17.12 -5.56 -12.17
N GLN A 32 -16.76 -6.84 -12.16
CA GLN A 32 -17.26 -7.84 -11.21
C GLN A 32 -16.21 -8.21 -10.16
N VAL A 33 -14.98 -7.68 -10.27
CA VAL A 33 -13.92 -7.95 -9.29
C VAL A 33 -14.23 -7.25 -7.97
N GLU A 34 -13.98 -7.92 -6.85
CA GLU A 34 -14.09 -7.32 -5.53
C GLU A 34 -12.75 -6.72 -5.11
N LEU A 35 -12.76 -5.44 -4.76
CA LEU A 35 -11.58 -4.70 -4.29
C LEU A 35 -11.48 -4.63 -2.76
N LYS A 36 -12.45 -5.22 -2.04
CA LYS A 36 -12.46 -5.21 -0.58
C LYS A 36 -11.21 -5.91 -0.04
N THR A 37 -10.60 -5.31 0.98
CA THR A 37 -9.40 -5.83 1.61
C THR A 37 -9.34 -5.46 3.09
N LYS A 38 -8.27 -5.88 3.77
CA LYS A 38 -8.03 -5.56 5.19
C LYS A 38 -6.77 -4.73 5.34
N PHE A 39 -6.91 -3.55 5.94
CA PHE A 39 -5.79 -2.70 6.33
C PHE A 39 -5.09 -3.24 7.59
N SER A 40 -5.88 -3.75 8.54
CA SER A 40 -5.41 -4.44 9.73
C SER A 40 -6.36 -5.59 10.09
N ARG A 41 -6.08 -6.31 11.18
CA ARG A 41 -6.96 -7.38 11.67
C ARG A 41 -8.41 -6.93 11.85
N ASN A 42 -8.62 -5.66 12.19
CA ASN A 42 -9.91 -5.11 12.60
C ASN A 42 -10.42 -3.98 11.68
N ILE A 43 -9.73 -3.67 10.58
CA ILE A 43 -10.08 -2.55 9.69
C ILE A 43 -10.19 -3.09 8.26
N GLU A 44 -11.41 -3.05 7.72
CA GLU A 44 -11.71 -3.40 6.32
C GLU A 44 -11.75 -2.14 5.46
N LEU A 45 -11.32 -2.25 4.20
CA LEU A 45 -11.37 -1.21 3.19
C LEU A 45 -12.21 -1.70 2.01
N ASN A 46 -12.88 -0.77 1.32
CA ASN A 46 -13.60 -1.09 0.08
C ASN A 46 -12.66 -1.12 -1.14
N VAL A 47 -11.53 -0.42 -1.06
CA VAL A 47 -10.47 -0.43 -2.08
C VAL A 47 -9.09 -0.54 -1.41
N PRO A 48 -8.08 -1.16 -2.05
CA PRO A 48 -6.77 -1.41 -1.45
C PRO A 48 -5.83 -0.20 -1.54
N PHE A 49 -6.31 0.98 -1.16
CA PHE A 49 -5.55 2.23 -1.22
C PHE A 49 -5.38 2.87 0.15
N VAL A 50 -4.14 3.29 0.42
CA VAL A 50 -3.73 3.99 1.64
C VAL A 50 -2.91 5.21 1.23
N THR A 51 -3.28 6.41 1.71
CA THR A 51 -2.47 7.60 1.44
C THR A 51 -1.29 7.70 2.42
N ALA A 52 -0.14 8.14 1.92
CA ALA A 52 1.09 8.18 2.70
C ALA A 52 1.00 9.18 3.86
N ALA A 53 1.57 8.82 5.01
CA ALA A 53 1.65 9.66 6.21
C ALA A 53 2.73 10.76 6.08
N MET A 54 2.55 11.64 5.10
CA MET A 54 3.46 12.74 4.77
C MET A 54 2.72 14.07 4.87
N ASP A 55 3.41 15.10 5.35
CA ASP A 55 2.89 16.47 5.50
C ASP A 55 2.38 17.08 4.19
N THR A 56 3.01 16.71 3.09
CA THR A 56 2.66 17.14 1.74
C THR A 56 1.60 16.26 1.07
N VAL A 57 1.10 15.22 1.75
CA VAL A 57 0.17 14.25 1.17
C VAL A 57 -1.12 14.15 1.96
N THR A 58 -1.06 13.92 3.28
CA THR A 58 -2.24 13.52 4.06
C THR A 58 -2.44 14.37 5.30
N GLU A 59 -3.25 15.42 5.16
CA GLU A 59 -3.96 16.08 6.25
C GLU A 59 -5.46 15.68 6.24
N ALA A 60 -6.28 16.33 7.07
CA ALA A 60 -7.71 16.01 7.23
C ALA A 60 -8.48 15.97 5.90
N SER A 61 -8.20 16.91 4.98
CA SER A 61 -8.88 17.00 3.69
C SER A 61 -8.66 15.74 2.84
N MET A 62 -7.41 15.25 2.76
CA MET A 62 -7.06 14.03 2.03
C MET A 62 -7.64 12.80 2.72
N ALA A 63 -7.54 12.71 4.06
CA ALA A 63 -8.09 11.58 4.80
C ALA A 63 -9.61 11.43 4.61
N ILE A 64 -10.35 12.55 4.59
CA ILE A 64 -11.79 12.56 4.27
C ILE A 64 -12.04 12.11 2.83
N ALA A 65 -11.26 12.62 1.87
CA ALA A 65 -11.44 12.30 0.46
C ALA A 65 -11.23 10.79 0.19
N ILE A 66 -10.10 10.22 0.63
CA ILE A 66 -9.82 8.80 0.40
C ILE A 66 -10.80 7.87 1.12
N ALA A 67 -11.27 8.27 2.32
CA ALA A 67 -12.28 7.50 3.04
C ALA A 67 -13.62 7.46 2.28
N ARG A 68 -14.00 8.55 1.60
CA ARG A 68 -15.20 8.59 0.73
C ARG A 68 -15.06 7.69 -0.50
N GLU A 69 -13.85 7.58 -1.05
CA GLU A 69 -13.52 6.65 -2.13
C GLU A 69 -13.34 5.19 -1.64
N GLY A 70 -13.45 4.95 -0.33
CA GLY A 70 -13.43 3.62 0.28
C GLY A 70 -12.04 3.12 0.71
N GLY A 71 -11.01 3.96 0.63
CA GLY A 71 -9.68 3.69 1.17
C GLY A 71 -9.50 4.27 2.58
N ILE A 72 -8.25 4.51 2.98
CA ILE A 72 -7.91 5.10 4.28
C ILE A 72 -6.75 6.08 4.16
N GLY A 73 -6.79 7.17 4.92
CA GLY A 73 -5.71 8.13 5.01
C GLY A 73 -5.04 8.08 6.38
N VAL A 74 -3.71 8.15 6.39
CA VAL A 74 -2.92 8.22 7.63
C VAL A 74 -2.40 9.65 7.79
N ILE A 75 -2.90 10.37 8.81
CA ILE A 75 -2.45 11.73 9.10
C ILE A 75 -0.97 11.69 9.51
N HIS A 76 -0.15 12.53 8.88
CA HIS A 76 1.27 12.62 9.21
C HIS A 76 1.51 13.13 10.64
N LYS A 77 2.72 12.92 11.16
CA LYS A 77 3.12 13.30 12.53
C LYS A 77 3.99 14.55 12.62
N ASN A 78 4.02 15.36 11.56
CA ASN A 78 4.85 16.57 11.50
C ASN A 78 4.06 17.80 11.99
N MET A 79 3.45 17.67 13.16
CA MET A 79 2.62 18.67 13.84
C MET A 79 2.58 18.33 15.33
N THR A 80 2.02 19.21 16.16
CA THR A 80 1.82 18.94 17.59
C THR A 80 0.82 17.80 17.81
N ILE A 81 0.81 17.21 19.02
CA ILE A 81 -0.15 16.15 19.35
C ILE A 81 -1.58 16.71 19.28
N GLU A 82 -1.77 17.95 19.72
CA GLU A 82 -3.04 18.65 19.72
C GLU A 82 -3.56 18.96 18.31
N GLU A 83 -2.67 19.28 17.37
CA GLU A 83 -3.04 19.51 15.96
C GLU A 83 -3.40 18.20 15.25
N GLN A 84 -2.81 17.07 15.66
CA GLN A 84 -3.07 15.76 15.06
C GLN A 84 -4.37 15.11 15.57
N ALA A 85 -4.81 15.45 16.79
CA ALA A 85 -5.86 14.75 17.55
C ALA A 85 -7.30 15.26 17.32
#